data_AF-A0A9X2LUR1-F1
#
_entry.id   AF-A0A9X2LUR1-F1
#
_cell.length_a   1.000
_cell.length_b   1.000
_cell.length_c   1.000
_cell.angle_alpha   90.00
_cell.angle_beta   90.00
_cell.angle_gamma   90.00
#
_symmetry.space_group_name_H-M   'P 1'
#
loop_
_entity.id
_entity.type
_entity.pdbx_description
1 polymer ?
#
loop_
_entity_poly.entity_id
_entity_poly.type
_entity_poly.pdbx_seq_one_letter_code
_entity_poly.pdbx_strand_id
1 'polypeptide(L)'
;MFGFAAIGRALDAVAKRWLQRGKETDRQRRLSYDRRHQAKTEKYEAQKEREREETERAKQIRELCDTAVRAIYAALPAEKELSDRLIHEGAKLHLELKKHGEEVNSRDITLWVLGEREKADSPEYDEALVPVREALLTLSPYLLIQWGREKYPMESDLLGWIQRIKLFRESIPVLGVGSSLLDQG
;
A
#
# COMPACT_ATOMS: atom_id res chain seq x y z
N MET A 1 -50.27 -69.28 -35.73
CA MET A 1 -50.17 -67.82 -35.94
C MET A 1 -49.75 -67.09 -34.66
N PHE A 2 -48.50 -67.23 -34.22
CA PHE A 2 -47.93 -66.41 -33.14
C PHE A 2 -46.45 -66.18 -33.46
N GLY A 3 -46.11 -65.04 -34.06
CA GLY A 3 -44.71 -64.75 -34.45
C GLY A 3 -44.44 -63.27 -34.67
N PHE A 4 -45.36 -62.54 -35.31
CA PHE A 4 -45.13 -61.13 -35.63
C PHE A 4 -45.39 -60.15 -34.47
N ALA A 5 -46.36 -60.44 -33.59
CA ALA A 5 -46.69 -59.56 -32.46
C ALA A 5 -45.61 -59.55 -31.36
N ALA A 6 -44.89 -60.66 -31.16
CA ALA A 6 -43.79 -60.74 -30.19
C ALA A 6 -42.54 -59.97 -30.66
N ILE A 7 -42.25 -60.04 -31.96
CA ILE A 7 -41.15 -59.29 -32.59
C ILE A 7 -41.44 -57.78 -32.56
N GLY A 8 -42.68 -57.36 -32.85
CA GLY A 8 -43.09 -55.95 -32.74
C GLY A 8 -42.96 -55.37 -31.33
N ARG A 9 -43.34 -56.13 -30.28
CA ARG A 9 -43.15 -55.70 -28.88
C ARG A 9 -41.68 -55.68 -28.46
N ALA A 10 -40.87 -56.61 -28.96
CA ALA A 10 -39.43 -56.60 -28.70
C ALA A 10 -38.75 -55.38 -29.34
N LEU A 11 -39.14 -55.02 -30.57
CA LEU A 11 -38.65 -53.81 -31.25
C LEU A 11 -39.11 -52.52 -30.53
N ASP A 12 -40.35 -52.44 -30.07
CA ASP A 12 -40.85 -51.30 -29.29
C ASP A 12 -40.13 -51.18 -27.93
N ALA A 13 -39.83 -52.30 -27.26
CA ALA A 13 -39.04 -52.31 -26.03
C ALA A 13 -37.59 -51.83 -26.25
N VAL A 14 -36.98 -52.19 -27.38
CA VAL A 14 -35.65 -51.73 -27.78
C VAL A 14 -35.67 -50.23 -28.08
N ALA A 15 -36.66 -49.75 -28.84
CA ALA A 15 -36.83 -48.33 -29.13
C ALA A 15 -37.02 -47.51 -27.85
N LYS A 16 -37.85 -47.97 -26.91
CA LYS A 16 -38.05 -47.32 -25.60
C LYS A 16 -36.77 -47.26 -24.76
N ARG A 17 -35.96 -48.32 -24.73
CA ARG A 17 -34.65 -48.31 -24.04
C ARG A 17 -33.66 -47.36 -24.68
N TRP A 18 -33.62 -47.29 -26.01
CA TRP A 18 -32.77 -46.33 -26.73
C TRP A 18 -33.17 -44.88 -26.42
N LEU A 19 -34.48 -44.60 -26.41
CA LEU A 19 -35.02 -43.27 -26.09
C LEU A 19 -34.77 -42.88 -24.63
N GLN A 20 -34.85 -43.84 -23.69
CA GLN A 20 -34.47 -43.63 -22.28
C GLN A 20 -32.97 -43.35 -22.12
N ARG A 21 -32.10 -44.15 -22.76
CA ARG A 21 -30.65 -43.91 -22.73
C ARG A 21 -30.27 -42.56 -23.33
N GLY A 22 -30.90 -42.16 -24.44
CA GLY A 22 -30.69 -40.84 -25.06
C GLY A 22 -31.07 -39.69 -24.12
N LYS A 23 -32.20 -39.81 -23.42
CA LYS A 23 -32.61 -38.81 -22.41
C LYS A 23 -31.65 -38.76 -21.21
N GLU A 24 -31.12 -39.91 -20.78
CA GLU A 24 -30.14 -39.98 -19.69
C GLU A 24 -28.80 -39.37 -20.09
N THR A 25 -28.29 -39.66 -21.29
CA THR A 25 -27.04 -39.08 -21.79
C THR A 25 -27.16 -37.58 -22.03
N ASP A 26 -28.28 -37.09 -22.55
CA ASP A 26 -28.54 -35.65 -22.68
C ASP A 26 -28.65 -34.96 -21.32
N ARG A 27 -29.31 -35.61 -20.35
CA ARG A 27 -29.38 -35.09 -18.97
C ARG A 27 -27.99 -35.02 -18.32
N GLN A 28 -27.16 -36.04 -18.50
CA GLN A 28 -25.77 -36.02 -17.99
C GLN A 28 -24.92 -34.96 -18.68
N ARG A 29 -25.08 -34.77 -20.00
CA ARG A 29 -24.39 -33.72 -20.75
C ARG A 29 -24.75 -32.33 -20.23
N ARG A 30 -26.04 -32.03 -20.04
CA ARG A 30 -26.51 -30.76 -19.46
C ARG A 30 -25.94 -30.52 -18.07
N LEU A 31 -26.04 -31.51 -17.17
CA LEU A 31 -25.48 -31.39 -15.82
C LEU A 31 -23.97 -31.15 -15.82
N SER A 32 -23.22 -31.79 -16.72
CA SER A 32 -21.78 -31.56 -16.84
C SER A 32 -21.44 -30.19 -17.43
N TYR A 33 -22.25 -29.68 -18.37
CA TYR A 33 -22.12 -28.34 -18.93
C TYR A 33 -22.42 -27.28 -17.86
N ASP A 34 -23.53 -27.42 -17.14
CA ASP A 34 -23.96 -26.48 -16.09
C ASP A 34 -22.92 -26.41 -14.96
N ARG A 35 -22.39 -27.56 -14.51
CA ARG A 35 -21.31 -27.60 -13.52
C ARG A 35 -20.02 -26.92 -14.01
N ARG A 36 -19.64 -27.13 -15.27
CA ARG A 36 -18.46 -26.46 -15.86
C ARG A 36 -18.67 -24.97 -15.99
N HIS A 37 -19.88 -24.53 -16.35
CA HIS A 37 -20.21 -23.12 -16.44
C HIS A 37 -20.20 -22.46 -15.06
N GLN A 38 -20.84 -23.07 -14.06
CA GLN A 38 -20.80 -22.62 -12.66
C GLN A 38 -19.37 -22.50 -12.15
N ALA A 39 -18.54 -23.53 -12.34
CA ALA A 39 -17.14 -23.49 -11.92
C ALA A 39 -16.30 -22.41 -12.64
N LYS A 40 -16.62 -22.06 -13.89
CA LYS A 40 -15.98 -20.93 -14.59
C LYS A 40 -16.45 -19.60 -14.03
N THR A 41 -17.74 -19.44 -13.77
CA THR A 41 -18.32 -18.23 -13.17
C THR A 41 -17.74 -17.99 -11.77
N GLU A 42 -17.71 -19.02 -10.91
CA GLU A 42 -17.12 -18.93 -9.57
C GLU A 42 -15.64 -18.52 -9.60
N LYS A 43 -14.86 -19.09 -10.53
CA LYS A 43 -13.44 -18.71 -10.70
C LYS A 43 -13.28 -17.25 -11.11
N TYR A 44 -14.14 -16.78 -12.02
CA TYR A 44 -14.10 -15.41 -12.50
C TYR A 44 -14.54 -14.41 -11.42
N GLU A 45 -15.58 -14.74 -10.67
CA GLU A 45 -16.04 -13.93 -9.53
C GLU A 45 -14.96 -13.87 -8.44
N ALA A 46 -14.35 -15.01 -8.08
CA ALA A 46 -13.24 -15.05 -7.13
C ALA A 46 -12.01 -14.27 -7.62
N GLN A 47 -11.73 -14.26 -8.92
CA GLN A 47 -10.65 -13.44 -9.49
C GLN A 47 -10.97 -11.95 -9.40
N LYS A 48 -12.19 -11.55 -9.79
CA LYS A 48 -12.65 -10.16 -9.68
C LYS A 48 -12.65 -9.63 -8.25
N GLU A 49 -12.99 -10.49 -7.28
CA GLU A 49 -12.94 -10.13 -5.87
C GLU A 49 -11.51 -9.85 -5.41
N ARG A 50 -10.54 -10.71 -5.77
CA ARG A 50 -9.11 -10.48 -5.48
C ARG A 50 -8.59 -9.20 -6.13
N GLU A 51 -8.93 -8.95 -7.39
CA GLU A 51 -8.52 -7.72 -8.08
C GLU A 51 -9.07 -6.46 -7.40
N ARG A 52 -10.30 -6.52 -6.85
CA ARG A 52 -10.88 -5.43 -6.05
C ARG A 52 -10.13 -5.26 -4.73
N GLU A 53 -9.85 -6.34 -4.01
CA GLU A 53 -9.08 -6.30 -2.77
C GLU A 53 -7.67 -5.71 -2.97
N GLU A 54 -6.97 -6.13 -4.03
CA GLU A 54 -5.66 -5.58 -4.39
C GLU A 54 -5.73 -4.09 -4.75
N THR A 55 -6.77 -3.68 -5.47
CA THR A 55 -6.99 -2.28 -5.84
C THR A 55 -7.29 -1.42 -4.60
N GLU A 56 -8.18 -1.87 -3.71
CA GLU A 56 -8.49 -1.17 -2.46
C GLU A 56 -7.25 -1.09 -1.56
N ARG A 57 -6.46 -2.15 -1.48
CA ARG A 57 -5.18 -2.13 -0.76
C ARG A 57 -4.21 -1.11 -1.36
N ALA A 58 -4.07 -1.07 -2.68
CA ALA A 58 -3.19 -0.10 -3.35
C ALA A 58 -3.64 1.35 -3.09
N LYS A 59 -4.96 1.62 -3.09
CA LYS A 59 -5.52 2.93 -2.72
C LYS A 59 -5.17 3.29 -1.28
N GLN A 60 -5.40 2.40 -0.33
CA GLN A 60 -5.08 2.61 1.09
C GLN A 60 -3.60 2.96 1.28
N ILE A 61 -2.68 2.24 0.64
CA ILE A 61 -1.24 2.53 0.76
C ILE A 61 -0.91 3.91 0.18
N ARG A 62 -1.52 4.31 -0.94
CA ARG A 62 -1.34 5.65 -1.52
C ARG A 62 -1.87 6.75 -0.60
N GLU A 63 -3.01 6.55 0.03
CA GLU A 63 -3.57 7.48 1.02
C GLU A 63 -2.68 7.61 2.26
N LEU A 64 -2.08 6.51 2.72
CA LEU A 64 -1.08 6.54 3.78
C LEU A 64 0.16 7.36 3.38
N CYS A 65 0.63 7.20 2.14
CA CYS A 65 1.74 8.01 1.61
C CYS A 65 1.39 9.51 1.60
N ASP A 66 0.21 9.87 1.11
CA ASP A 66 -0.25 11.25 1.07
C ASP A 66 -0.42 11.84 2.48
N THR A 67 -0.90 11.03 3.43
CA THR A 67 -1.02 11.41 4.85
C THR A 67 0.34 11.65 5.48
N ALA A 68 1.31 10.76 5.27
CA ALA A 68 2.66 10.91 5.79
C ALA A 68 3.35 12.17 5.23
N VAL A 69 3.22 12.44 3.93
CA VAL A 69 3.77 13.65 3.31
C VAL A 69 3.16 14.92 3.91
N ARG A 70 1.82 14.94 4.10
CA ARG A 70 1.14 16.08 4.75
C ARG A 70 1.59 16.29 6.18
N ALA A 71 1.72 15.21 6.95
CA ALA A 71 2.21 15.27 8.33
C ALA A 71 3.64 15.84 8.38
N ILE A 72 4.53 15.41 7.47
CA ILE A 72 5.89 15.95 7.41
C ILE A 72 5.88 17.46 7.09
N TYR A 73 5.09 17.88 6.09
CA TYR A 73 4.96 19.31 5.78
C TYR A 73 4.41 20.13 6.96
N ALA A 74 3.50 19.56 7.75
CA ALA A 74 2.96 20.20 8.96
C ALA A 74 4.00 20.32 10.09
N ALA A 75 5.03 19.47 10.11
CA ALA A 75 6.09 19.49 11.10
C ALA A 75 7.24 20.47 10.76
N LEU A 76 7.41 20.84 9.49
CA LEU A 76 8.48 21.77 9.04
C LEU A 76 8.50 23.12 9.77
N PRO A 77 7.36 23.78 10.08
CA PRO A 77 7.40 25.04 10.81
C PRO A 77 8.00 24.91 12.22
N ALA A 78 7.65 23.85 12.95
CA ALA A 78 8.18 23.61 14.29
C ALA A 78 9.67 23.22 14.25
N GLU A 79 10.07 22.44 13.23
CA GLU A 79 11.49 22.15 12.97
C GLU A 79 12.29 23.43 12.75
N LYS A 80 11.77 24.33 11.91
CA LYS A 80 12.41 25.60 11.60
C LYS A 80 12.55 26.47 12.83
N GLU A 81 11.51 26.58 13.65
CA GLU A 81 11.54 27.36 14.88
C GLU A 81 12.61 26.83 15.86
N LEU A 82 12.71 25.51 16.02
CA LEU A 82 13.77 24.90 16.83
C LEU A 82 15.16 25.20 16.25
N SER A 83 15.34 25.06 14.94
CA SER A 83 16.60 25.32 14.26
C SER A 83 17.01 26.79 14.40
N ASP A 84 16.10 27.74 14.19
CA ASP A 84 16.33 29.18 14.33
C ASP A 84 16.71 29.54 15.78
N ARG A 85 16.03 28.94 16.78
CA ARG A 85 16.35 29.11 18.20
C ARG A 85 17.78 28.65 18.52
N LEU A 86 18.14 27.44 18.11
CA LEU A 86 19.46 26.86 18.38
C LEU A 86 20.58 27.62 17.66
N ILE A 87 20.34 28.05 16.42
CA ILE A 87 21.31 28.88 15.68
C ILE A 87 21.54 30.21 16.40
N HIS A 88 20.46 30.85 16.89
CA HIS A 88 20.56 32.10 17.63
C HIS A 88 21.32 31.94 18.95
N GLU A 89 21.02 30.87 19.70
CA GLU A 89 21.75 30.55 20.93
C GLU A 89 23.23 30.25 20.67
N GLY A 90 23.52 29.48 19.62
CA GLY A 90 24.90 29.21 19.18
C GLY A 90 25.65 30.47 18.76
N ALA A 91 24.97 31.41 18.10
CA ALA A 91 25.55 32.70 17.73
C ALA A 91 25.86 33.57 18.96
N LYS A 92 25.00 33.57 19.98
CA LYS A 92 25.27 34.26 21.26
C LYS A 92 26.49 33.68 21.96
N LEU A 93 26.54 32.35 22.07
CA LEU A 93 27.68 31.64 22.67
C LEU A 93 28.99 31.99 21.94
N HIS A 94 28.98 31.98 20.60
CA HIS A 94 30.15 32.36 19.81
C HIS A 94 30.62 33.79 20.09
N LEU A 95 29.69 34.75 20.19
CA LEU A 95 30.02 36.14 20.52
C LEU A 95 30.58 36.29 21.94
N GLU A 96 30.09 35.50 22.90
CA GLU A 96 30.60 35.47 24.27
C GLU A 96 32.02 34.88 24.33
N LEU A 97 32.25 33.73 23.72
CA LEU A 97 33.57 33.09 23.66
C LEU A 97 34.60 33.99 22.97
N LYS A 98 34.20 34.69 21.90
CA LYS A 98 35.04 35.69 21.25
C LYS A 98 35.40 36.88 22.15
N LYS A 99 34.48 37.33 23.01
CA LYS A 99 34.78 38.38 24.01
C LYS A 99 35.81 37.91 25.05
N HIS A 100 35.90 36.61 25.29
CA HIS A 100 36.89 35.99 26.17
C HIS A 100 38.21 35.63 25.47
N GLY A 101 38.37 35.97 24.19
CA GLY A 101 39.59 35.72 23.42
C GLY A 101 39.72 34.28 22.90
N GLU A 102 38.65 33.49 22.97
CA GLU A 102 38.62 32.15 22.37
C GLU A 102 38.20 32.23 20.91
N GLU A 103 39.00 31.61 20.03
CA GLU A 103 38.63 31.44 18.62
C GLU A 103 37.84 30.14 18.45
N VAL A 104 36.54 30.27 18.24
CA VAL A 104 35.64 29.14 17.98
C VAL A 104 35.44 29.01 16.47
N ASN A 105 35.71 27.83 15.92
CA ASN A 105 35.45 27.57 14.51
C ASN A 105 33.95 27.38 14.27
N SER A 106 33.47 27.80 13.09
CA SER A 106 32.14 27.48 12.57
C SER A 106 31.76 26.00 12.72
N ARG A 107 32.71 25.08 12.56
CA ARG A 107 32.52 23.64 12.76
C ARG A 107 32.11 23.30 14.20
N ASP A 108 32.70 23.95 15.19
CA ASP A 108 32.43 23.67 16.60
C ASP A 108 31.03 24.17 16.99
N ILE A 109 30.59 25.29 16.40
CA ILE A 109 29.21 25.80 16.56
C ILE A 109 28.21 24.80 15.96
N THR A 110 28.49 24.25 14.77
CA THR A 110 27.61 23.23 14.17
C THR A 110 27.51 21.98 15.04
N LEU A 111 28.64 21.49 15.57
CA LEU A 111 28.64 20.34 16.47
C LEU A 111 27.91 20.63 17.78
N TRP A 112 28.05 21.85 18.31
CA TRP A 112 27.29 22.30 19.47
C TRP A 112 25.79 22.33 19.20
N VAL A 113 25.35 22.91 18.07
CA VAL A 113 23.92 22.94 17.67
C VAL A 113 23.35 21.53 17.56
N LEU A 114 24.07 20.60 16.95
CA LEU A 114 23.64 19.20 16.84
C LEU A 114 23.54 18.53 18.23
N GLY A 115 24.51 18.77 19.11
CA GLY A 115 24.50 18.23 20.47
C GLY A 115 23.37 18.80 21.34
N GLU A 116 23.08 20.10 21.21
CA GLU A 116 21.96 20.73 21.94
C GLU A 116 20.61 20.32 21.35
N ARG A 117 20.53 20.04 20.05
CA ARG A 117 19.31 19.50 19.43
C ARG A 117 18.89 18.17 20.05
N GLU A 118 19.82 17.24 20.29
CA GLU A 118 19.47 15.95 20.92
C GLU A 118 18.93 16.10 22.34
N LYS A 119 19.42 17.11 23.07
CA LYS A 119 19.00 17.43 24.45
C LYS A 119 17.80 18.35 24.50
N ALA A 120 17.46 19.01 23.40
CA ALA A 120 16.42 20.02 23.38
C ALA A 120 15.08 19.41 23.84
N ASP A 121 14.37 20.20 24.61
CA ASP A 121 12.98 19.95 24.97
C ASP A 121 12.16 20.96 24.18
N SER A 122 11.37 20.47 23.22
CA SER A 122 10.51 21.30 22.38
C SER A 122 9.17 20.60 22.28
N PRO A 123 8.26 20.87 23.24
CA PRO A 123 6.92 20.30 23.25
C PRO A 123 6.20 20.52 21.92
N GLU A 124 6.38 21.69 21.31
CA GLU A 124 5.77 22.05 20.02
C GLU A 124 6.27 21.14 18.89
N TYR A 125 7.58 20.85 18.85
CA TYR A 125 8.12 19.97 17.82
C TYR A 125 7.81 18.50 18.10
N ASP A 126 7.79 18.09 19.37
CA ASP A 126 7.34 16.75 19.76
C ASP A 126 5.90 16.50 19.33
N GLU A 127 4.97 17.43 19.62
CA GLU A 127 3.57 17.37 19.18
C GLU A 127 3.46 17.30 17.66
N ALA A 128 4.25 18.10 16.94
CA ALA A 128 4.25 18.10 15.48
C ALA A 128 4.83 16.81 14.86
N LEU A 129 5.74 16.13 15.56
CA LEU A 129 6.35 14.87 15.10
C LEU A 129 5.50 13.63 15.41
N VAL A 130 4.55 13.68 16.35
CA VAL A 130 3.68 12.53 16.67
C VAL A 130 2.96 12.01 15.41
N PRO A 131 2.23 12.83 14.63
CA PRO A 131 1.57 12.36 13.42
C PRO A 131 2.54 11.81 12.36
N VAL A 132 3.76 12.37 12.29
CA VAL A 132 4.81 11.90 11.38
C VAL A 132 5.25 10.50 11.75
N ARG A 133 5.56 10.28 13.04
CA ARG A 133 6.01 8.99 13.55
C ARG A 133 4.93 7.92 13.37
N GLU A 134 3.67 8.24 13.66
CA GLU A 134 2.54 7.32 13.49
C GLU A 134 2.33 6.93 12.02
N ALA A 135 2.34 7.92 11.11
CA ALA A 135 2.16 7.67 9.68
C ALA A 135 3.30 6.81 9.11
N LEU A 136 4.54 7.09 9.51
CA LEU A 136 5.70 6.34 9.04
C LEU A 136 5.80 4.95 9.66
N LEU A 137 5.40 4.77 10.92
CA LEU A 137 5.28 3.45 11.53
C LEU A 137 4.26 2.60 10.76
N THR A 138 3.13 3.20 10.38
CA THR A 138 2.09 2.53 9.58
C THR A 138 2.56 2.19 8.16
N LEU A 139 3.41 3.04 7.57
CA LEU A 139 4.03 2.79 6.26
C LEU A 139 5.23 1.84 6.32
N SER A 140 5.84 1.63 7.49
CA SER A 140 7.07 0.83 7.64
C SER A 140 7.00 -0.61 7.11
N PRO A 141 5.86 -1.33 7.14
CA PRO A 141 5.78 -2.67 6.53
C PRO A 141 5.92 -2.64 5.01
N TYR A 142 5.67 -1.48 4.39
CA TYR A 142 5.70 -1.27 2.94
C TYR A 142 7.00 -0.61 2.49
N LEU A 143 7.55 0.28 3.33
CA LEU A 143 8.83 0.92 3.11
C LEU A 143 9.95 0.02 3.63
N LEU A 144 10.84 -0.45 2.76
CA LEU A 144 12.06 -1.18 3.16
C LEU A 144 13.09 -0.33 3.92
N ILE A 145 12.67 0.82 4.48
CA ILE A 145 13.53 1.82 5.09
C ILE A 145 12.92 2.18 6.45
N GLN A 146 13.73 2.10 7.49
CA GLN A 146 13.35 2.51 8.83
C GLN A 146 13.58 4.00 9.05
N TRP A 147 12.70 4.63 9.83
CA TRP A 147 12.93 5.97 10.36
C TRP A 147 14.26 6.03 11.13
N GLY A 148 14.96 7.17 11.03
CA GLY A 148 16.23 7.39 11.74
C GLY A 148 16.05 7.33 13.25
N ARG A 149 17.14 7.07 14.00
CA ARG A 149 17.11 7.06 15.47
C ARG A 149 17.10 8.46 16.09
N GLU A 150 17.16 9.49 15.26
CA GLU A 150 17.23 10.89 15.69
C GLU A 150 15.94 11.31 16.39
N LYS A 151 16.09 11.94 17.56
CA LYS A 151 14.97 12.49 18.32
C LYS A 151 14.25 13.57 17.49
N TYR A 152 15.03 14.48 16.90
CA TYR A 152 14.57 15.60 16.10
C TYR A 152 15.26 15.62 14.72
N PRO A 153 14.62 15.07 13.68
CA PRO A 153 15.16 15.16 12.31
C PRO A 153 15.29 16.62 11.89
N MET A 154 16.27 16.93 11.04
CA MET A 154 16.41 18.26 10.43
C MET A 154 15.46 18.41 9.24
N GLU A 155 15.27 19.65 8.78
CA GLU A 155 14.53 19.93 7.54
C GLU A 155 15.04 19.06 6.38
N SER A 156 16.35 18.90 6.22
CA SER A 156 16.95 18.06 5.18
C SER A 156 16.49 16.61 5.25
N ASP A 157 16.35 16.06 6.45
CA ASP A 157 15.94 14.68 6.67
C ASP A 157 14.45 14.52 6.36
N LEU A 158 13.63 15.46 6.83
CA LEU A 158 12.20 15.52 6.56
C LEU A 158 11.89 15.64 5.05
N LEU A 159 12.60 16.53 4.35
CA LEU A 159 12.48 16.68 2.90
C LEU A 159 12.96 15.42 2.16
N GLY A 160 14.04 14.79 2.65
CA GLY A 160 14.52 13.50 2.14
C GLY A 160 13.46 12.40 2.28
N TRP A 161 12.74 12.36 3.40
CA TRP A 161 11.61 11.45 3.61
C TRP A 161 10.45 11.72 2.65
N ILE A 162 10.07 12.98 2.44
CA ILE A 162 9.04 13.34 1.46
C ILE A 162 9.40 12.79 0.07
N GLN A 163 10.65 12.98 -0.37
CA GLN A 163 11.09 12.48 -1.67
C GLN A 163 10.97 10.96 -1.77
N ARG A 164 11.43 10.23 -0.74
CA ARG A 164 11.35 8.76 -0.71
C ARG A 164 9.92 8.25 -0.74
N ILE A 165 9.03 8.86 0.03
CA ILE A 165 7.61 8.48 0.06
C ILE A 165 6.95 8.74 -1.30
N LYS A 166 7.27 9.86 -1.96
CA LYS A 166 6.76 10.17 -3.31
C LYS A 166 7.23 9.13 -4.34
N LEU A 167 8.52 8.79 -4.35
CA LEU A 167 9.07 7.76 -5.23
C LEU A 167 8.42 6.39 -4.98
N PHE A 168 8.19 6.02 -3.72
CA PHE A 168 7.48 4.81 -3.38
C PHE A 168 6.01 4.85 -3.85
N ARG A 169 5.31 5.96 -3.64
CA ARG A 169 3.92 6.13 -4.07
C ARG A 169 3.76 6.00 -5.59
N GLU A 170 4.75 6.46 -6.35
CA GLU A 170 4.80 6.36 -7.81
C GLU A 170 5.01 4.92 -8.29
N SER A 171 5.66 4.06 -7.52
CA SER A 171 5.83 2.64 -7.85
C SER A 171 4.58 1.80 -7.58
N ILE A 172 3.63 2.32 -6.79
CA ILE A 172 2.34 1.65 -6.55
C ILE A 172 1.46 1.80 -7.79
N PRO A 173 0.99 0.68 -8.40
CA PRO A 173 0.21 0.72 -9.63
C PRO A 173 -1.07 1.53 -9.46
N VAL A 174 -1.34 2.43 -10.42
CA VAL A 174 -2.63 3.12 -10.56
C VAL A 174 -3.58 2.15 -11.26
N LEU A 175 -4.17 1.24 -10.49
CA LEU A 175 -5.14 0.28 -11.03
C LEU A 175 -6.43 1.03 -11.39
N GLY A 176 -6.69 1.12 -12.70
CA GLY A 176 -7.77 1.91 -13.31
C GLY A 176 -7.52 2.34 -14.77
N VAL A 177 -6.28 2.19 -15.28
CA VAL A 177 -5.94 2.61 -16.67
C VAL A 177 -5.61 1.43 -17.61
N GLY A 178 -5.63 0.17 -17.16
CA GLY A 178 -5.27 -0.92 -18.07
C GLY A 178 -5.65 -2.33 -17.61
N SER A 179 -6.91 -2.71 -17.79
CA SER A 179 -7.23 -4.12 -18.13
C SER A 179 -8.38 -4.26 -19.14
N SER A 180 -8.96 -3.16 -19.63
CA SER A 180 -10.01 -3.22 -20.67
C SER A 180 -9.52 -3.68 -22.05
N LEU A 181 -8.21 -3.79 -22.27
CA LEU A 181 -7.64 -4.23 -23.56
C LEU A 181 -7.38 -5.74 -23.66
N LEU A 182 -7.41 -6.47 -22.54
CA LEU A 182 -7.20 -7.94 -22.54
C LEU A 182 -8.50 -8.73 -22.36
N ASP A 183 -9.59 -8.09 -21.93
CA ASP A 183 -10.91 -8.71 -21.79
C ASP A 183 -11.71 -8.79 -23.12
N GLN A 184 -11.13 -8.37 -24.25
CA GLN A 184 -11.71 -8.49 -25.60
C GLN A 184 -11.06 -9.59 -26.48
N GLY A 185 -10.16 -10.40 -25.93
CA GLY A 185 -9.48 -11.51 -26.63
C GLY A 185 -10.17 -12.85 -26.48
#